data_AF-A0A5E4LW09-F1
#
_entry.id   AF-A0A5E4LW09-F1
#
_cell.length_a   1.000
_cell.length_b   1.000
_cell.length_c   1.000
_cell.angle_alpha   90.00
_cell.angle_beta   90.00
_cell.angle_gamma   90.00
#
_symmetry.space_group_name_H-M   'P 1'
#
loop_
_entity.id
_entity.type
_entity.pdbx_description
1 polymer ?
#
loop_
_entity_poly.entity_id
_entity_poly.type
_entity_poly.pdbx_seq_one_letter_code
_entity_poly.pdbx_strand_id
1 'polypeptide(L)'
;MVLTAKKTDTMTFRIDEDVLNKLRTESEHRETSLNTFVNQIFKRYVEWDMFESKVGMVPIAKPIIVELFGKMTKEEINDMANRIGKNVVHDIALFMKGDIDLNSFISWFEARMKASSIEINHNIKGSNHTFIIKHDLGENWSLYHKTVLDLIFREVLDKKVDFDFNTGMISFRFTD
;
A
#
# COMPACT_ATOMS: atom_id res chain seq x y z
N MET A 1 20.08 -16.06 -12.11
CA MET A 1 19.45 -15.80 -10.80
C MET A 1 18.97 -17.14 -10.26
N VAL A 2 19.65 -17.68 -9.25
CA VAL A 2 19.24 -18.95 -8.62
C VAL A 2 18.02 -18.63 -7.76
N LEU A 3 16.85 -19.13 -8.14
CA LEU A 3 15.66 -19.11 -7.30
C LEU A 3 15.89 -20.07 -6.14
N THR A 4 16.37 -19.56 -5.01
CA THR A 4 16.38 -20.33 -3.77
C THR A 4 14.92 -20.59 -3.38
N ALA A 5 14.55 -21.87 -3.33
CA ALA A 5 13.23 -22.29 -2.89
C ALA A 5 12.97 -21.71 -1.49
N LYS A 6 11.84 -21.00 -1.31
CA LYS A 6 11.44 -20.53 0.01
C LYS A 6 11.32 -21.73 0.94
N LYS A 7 11.98 -21.66 2.09
CA LYS A 7 11.81 -22.64 3.16
C LYS A 7 10.35 -22.58 3.62
N THR A 8 9.67 -23.72 3.63
CA THR A 8 8.29 -23.84 4.10
C THR A 8 8.25 -24.83 5.25
N ASP A 9 7.40 -24.55 6.23
CA ASP A 9 7.16 -25.42 7.38
C ASP A 9 5.67 -25.81 7.40
N THR A 10 5.36 -27.01 7.90
CA THR A 10 3.99 -27.52 7.97
C THR A 10 3.35 -27.17 9.31
N MET A 11 2.11 -26.70 9.28
CA MET A 11 1.30 -26.43 10.47
C MET A 11 -0.08 -27.05 10.32
N THR A 12 -0.66 -27.56 11.41
CA THR A 12 -2.02 -28.11 11.45
C THR A 12 -2.79 -27.45 12.58
N PHE A 13 -4.00 -26.97 12.29
CA PHE A 13 -4.91 -26.37 13.26
C PHE A 13 -6.35 -26.80 12.97
N ARG A 14 -7.20 -26.76 13.99
CA ARG A 14 -8.66 -26.92 13.81
C ARG A 14 -9.25 -25.59 13.36
N ILE A 15 -10.16 -25.64 12.40
CA ILE A 15 -10.88 -24.49 11.86
C ILE A 15 -12.38 -24.81 11.90
N ASP A 16 -13.18 -23.79 12.15
CA ASP A 16 -14.63 -23.88 12.01
C ASP A 16 -15.02 -24.33 10.58
N GLU A 17 -15.98 -25.25 10.48
CA GLU A 17 -16.35 -25.87 9.21
C GLU A 17 -16.96 -24.86 8.23
N ASP A 18 -17.79 -23.94 8.72
CA ASP A 18 -18.41 -22.91 7.88
C ASP A 18 -17.37 -21.92 7.35
N VAL A 19 -16.38 -21.58 8.17
CA VAL A 19 -15.24 -20.76 7.74
C VAL A 19 -14.42 -21.49 6.68
N LEU A 20 -14.10 -22.77 6.89
CA LEU A 20 -13.33 -23.57 5.92
C LEU A 20 -14.06 -23.68 4.58
N ASN A 21 -15.36 -23.92 4.59
CA ASN A 21 -16.17 -24.01 3.37
C ASN A 21 -16.16 -22.70 2.59
N LYS A 22 -16.32 -21.55 3.26
CA LYS A 22 -16.19 -20.23 2.62
C LYS A 22 -14.80 -20.01 1.99
N LEU A 23 -13.73 -20.37 2.70
CA LEU A 23 -12.37 -20.23 2.18
C LEU A 23 -12.12 -21.13 0.95
N ARG A 24 -12.71 -22.33 0.91
CA ARG A 24 -12.63 -23.24 -0.25
C ARG A 24 -13.33 -22.64 -1.46
N THR A 25 -14.58 -22.21 -1.31
CA THR A 25 -15.35 -21.57 -2.38
C THR A 25 -14.62 -20.34 -2.93
N GLU A 26 -14.10 -19.48 -2.06
CA GLU A 26 -13.32 -18.31 -2.47
C GLU A 26 -12.02 -18.69 -3.21
N SER A 27 -11.33 -19.75 -2.78
CA SER A 27 -10.11 -20.21 -3.47
C SER A 27 -10.40 -20.77 -4.87
N GLU A 28 -11.52 -21.47 -5.03
CA GLU A 28 -11.99 -21.98 -6.33
C GLU A 28 -12.37 -20.83 -7.27
N HIS A 29 -13.12 -19.83 -6.78
CA HIS A 29 -13.44 -18.62 -7.55
C HIS A 29 -12.21 -17.84 -8.00
N ARG A 30 -11.12 -17.90 -7.24
CA ARG A 30 -9.83 -17.26 -7.54
C ARG A 30 -8.88 -18.15 -8.35
N GLU A 31 -9.33 -19.33 -8.76
CA GLU A 31 -8.53 -20.32 -9.50
C GLU A 31 -7.20 -20.65 -8.79
N THR A 32 -7.22 -20.75 -7.46
CA THR A 32 -6.04 -21.02 -6.64
C THR A 32 -6.28 -22.14 -5.62
N SER A 33 -5.21 -22.78 -5.16
CA SER A 33 -5.35 -23.80 -4.12
C SER A 33 -5.72 -23.16 -2.78
N LEU A 34 -6.48 -23.88 -1.94
CA LEU A 34 -6.77 -23.45 -0.58
C LEU A 34 -5.49 -23.10 0.20
N ASN A 35 -4.44 -23.91 0.05
CA ASN A 35 -3.15 -23.65 0.70
C ASN A 35 -2.53 -22.33 0.23
N THR A 36 -2.54 -22.06 -1.06
CA THR A 36 -2.05 -20.78 -1.62
C THR A 36 -2.86 -19.61 -1.08
N PHE A 37 -4.18 -19.73 -1.06
CA PHE A 37 -5.08 -18.67 -0.59
C PHE A 37 -4.90 -18.38 0.90
N VAL A 38 -4.86 -19.41 1.74
CA VAL A 38 -4.64 -19.27 3.19
C VAL A 38 -3.26 -18.66 3.47
N ASN A 39 -2.21 -19.08 2.77
CA ASN A 39 -0.89 -18.46 2.89
C ASN A 39 -0.90 -16.98 2.49
N GLN A 40 -1.68 -16.58 1.48
CA GLN A 40 -1.84 -15.17 1.13
C GLN A 40 -2.56 -14.37 2.23
N ILE A 41 -3.56 -14.96 2.89
CA ILE A 41 -4.25 -14.34 4.05
C ILE A 41 -3.28 -14.16 5.21
N PHE A 42 -2.55 -15.21 5.60
CA PHE A 42 -1.56 -15.12 6.68
C PHE A 42 -0.46 -14.10 6.37
N LYS A 43 0.02 -14.09 5.12
CA LYS A 43 0.99 -13.10 4.67
C LYS A 43 0.43 -11.68 4.81
N ARG A 44 -0.80 -11.41 4.35
CA ARG A 44 -1.45 -10.10 4.50
C ARG A 44 -1.61 -9.72 5.97
N TYR A 45 -2.01 -10.66 6.83
CA TYR A 45 -2.17 -10.38 8.25
C TYR A 45 -0.86 -9.95 8.90
N VAL A 46 0.23 -10.67 8.62
CA VAL A 46 1.56 -10.35 9.16
C VAL A 46 2.11 -9.04 8.60
N GLU A 47 1.88 -8.75 7.32
CA GLU A 47 2.39 -7.55 6.67
C GLU A 47 1.56 -6.28 6.97
N TRP A 48 0.27 -6.42 7.29
CA TRP A 48 -0.66 -5.31 7.40
C TRP A 48 -1.65 -5.42 8.58
N ASP A 49 -2.57 -6.39 8.54
CA ASP A 49 -3.76 -6.40 9.40
C ASP A 49 -3.41 -6.44 10.92
N MET A 50 -2.26 -7.03 11.28
CA MET A 50 -1.75 -7.08 12.66
C MET A 50 -1.41 -5.69 13.26
N PHE A 51 -1.21 -4.67 12.42
CA PHE A 51 -0.82 -3.33 12.82
C PHE A 51 -1.87 -2.26 12.53
N GLU A 52 -2.70 -2.41 11.50
CA GLU A 52 -3.63 -1.38 11.01
C GLU A 52 -4.47 -0.73 12.13
N SER A 53 -5.08 -1.54 12.99
CA SER A 53 -5.89 -1.05 14.12
C SER A 53 -5.10 -0.31 15.20
N LYS A 54 -3.79 -0.58 15.32
CA LYS A 54 -2.90 0.03 16.31
C LYS A 54 -2.41 1.42 15.88
N VAL A 55 -2.44 1.70 14.58
CA VAL A 55 -1.95 2.94 13.98
C VAL A 55 -3.07 3.93 13.63
N GLY A 56 -4.28 3.70 14.15
CA GLY A 56 -5.42 4.62 13.97
C GLY A 56 -5.99 4.65 12.55
N MET A 57 -5.70 3.63 11.74
CA MET A 57 -6.25 3.53 10.39
C MET A 57 -7.70 3.04 10.45
N VAL A 58 -8.56 3.67 9.67
CA VAL A 58 -9.99 3.36 9.59
C VAL A 58 -10.37 3.03 8.15
N PRO A 59 -11.10 1.94 7.89
CA PRO A 59 -11.58 1.64 6.55
C PRO A 59 -12.66 2.65 6.15
N ILE A 60 -12.47 3.29 4.99
CA ILE A 60 -13.43 4.24 4.41
C ILE A 60 -13.79 3.79 3.00
N ALA A 61 -15.08 3.78 2.68
CA ALA A 61 -15.55 3.43 1.34
C ALA A 61 -15.07 4.46 0.30
N LYS A 62 -14.58 3.98 -0.86
CA LYS A 62 -14.04 4.82 -1.94
C LYS A 62 -14.95 6.02 -2.32
N PRO A 63 -16.29 5.88 -2.45
CA PRO A 63 -17.16 7.02 -2.79
C PRO A 63 -17.11 8.17 -1.78
N ILE A 64 -16.94 7.87 -0.48
CA ILE A 64 -16.80 8.89 0.56
C ILE A 64 -15.50 9.66 0.37
N ILE A 65 -14.40 8.96 0.05
CA ILE A 65 -13.11 9.59 -0.24
C ILE A 65 -13.21 10.52 -1.45
N VAL A 66 -13.87 10.09 -2.53
CA VAL A 66 -14.11 10.91 -3.73
C VAL A 66 -14.87 12.18 -3.37
N GLU A 67 -15.95 12.07 -2.61
CA GLU A 67 -16.77 13.21 -2.19
C GLU A 67 -15.99 14.18 -1.28
N LEU A 68 -15.20 13.66 -0.33
CA LEU A 68 -14.39 14.49 0.57
C LEU A 68 -13.31 15.25 -0.17
N PHE A 69 -12.49 14.56 -0.98
CA PHE A 69 -11.43 15.20 -1.76
C PHE A 69 -11.99 16.11 -2.85
N GLY A 70 -13.13 15.78 -3.44
CA GLY A 70 -13.77 16.59 -4.48
C GLY A 70 -14.24 17.97 -4.00
N LYS A 71 -14.48 18.14 -2.69
CA LYS A 71 -14.89 19.42 -2.09
C LYS A 71 -13.74 20.35 -1.73
N MET A 72 -12.52 19.82 -1.62
CA MET A 72 -11.36 20.59 -1.18
C MET A 72 -10.73 21.36 -2.34
N THR A 73 -10.24 22.55 -2.03
CA THR A 73 -9.37 23.32 -2.93
C THR A 73 -7.96 22.73 -2.98
N LYS A 74 -7.19 23.06 -4.04
CA LYS A 74 -5.80 22.60 -4.18
C LYS A 74 -4.93 23.13 -3.04
N GLU A 75 -5.22 24.33 -2.55
CA GLU A 75 -4.58 24.97 -1.41
C GLU A 75 -4.83 24.20 -0.11
N GLU A 76 -6.07 23.83 0.19
CA GLU A 76 -6.41 23.03 1.37
C GLU A 76 -5.75 21.64 1.34
N ILE A 77 -5.67 21.03 0.16
CA ILE A 77 -5.01 19.72 -0.01
C ILE A 77 -3.51 19.81 0.27
N ASN A 78 -2.86 20.82 -0.28
CA ASN A 78 -1.43 21.05 -0.06
C ASN A 78 -1.16 21.40 1.41
N ASP A 79 -1.98 22.24 2.04
CA ASP A 79 -1.87 22.52 3.48
C ASP A 79 -1.99 21.24 4.31
N MET A 80 -3.02 20.42 4.06
CA MET A 80 -3.22 19.16 4.77
C MET A 80 -2.04 18.19 4.60
N ALA A 81 -1.52 18.05 3.37
CA ALA A 81 -0.37 17.20 3.08
C ALA A 81 0.89 17.65 3.85
N ASN A 82 1.18 18.96 3.87
CA ASN A 82 2.33 19.53 4.54
C ASN A 82 2.21 19.52 6.07
N ARG A 83 1.03 19.88 6.59
CA ARG A 83 0.79 20.05 8.03
C ARG A 83 0.71 18.71 8.77
N ILE A 84 0.05 17.72 8.18
CA ILE A 84 -0.17 16.42 8.85
C ILE A 84 0.21 15.21 7.99
N GLY A 85 0.02 15.28 6.66
CA GLY A 85 0.10 14.10 5.80
C GLY A 85 1.45 13.38 5.86
N LYS A 86 2.56 14.13 5.76
CA LYS A 86 3.93 13.57 5.85
C LYS A 86 4.16 12.83 7.16
N ASN A 87 3.89 13.48 8.30
CA ASN A 87 4.17 12.91 9.62
C ASN A 87 3.30 11.67 9.88
N VAL A 88 2.02 11.71 9.50
CA VAL A 88 1.14 10.53 9.61
C VAL A 88 1.69 9.36 8.79
N VAL A 89 2.08 9.56 7.53
CA VAL A 89 2.64 8.48 6.70
C VAL A 89 3.96 7.97 7.25
N HIS A 90 4.85 8.86 7.67
CA HIS A 90 6.13 8.53 8.28
C HIS A 90 5.95 7.67 9.54
N ASP A 91 5.14 8.12 10.49
CA ASP A 91 4.99 7.49 11.79
C ASP A 91 4.34 6.11 11.68
N ILE A 92 3.37 5.96 10.77
CA ILE A 92 2.76 4.66 10.48
C ILE A 92 3.79 3.71 9.85
N ALA A 93 4.55 4.17 8.85
CA ALA A 93 5.56 3.35 8.19
C ALA A 93 6.64 2.90 9.19
N LEU A 94 7.16 3.83 10.00
CA LEU A 94 8.13 3.57 11.05
C LEU A 94 7.61 2.58 12.09
N PHE A 95 6.37 2.74 12.56
CA PHE A 95 5.78 1.83 13.54
C PHE A 95 5.63 0.40 13.00
N MET A 96 5.22 0.26 11.73
CA MET A 96 4.98 -1.04 11.12
C MET A 96 6.26 -1.76 10.70
N LYS A 97 7.32 -1.03 10.36
CA LYS A 97 8.59 -1.60 9.87
C LYS A 97 9.70 -1.63 10.91
N GLY A 98 9.66 -0.78 11.92
CA GLY A 98 10.68 -0.63 12.95
C GLY A 98 11.82 0.31 12.56
N ASP A 99 11.96 0.64 11.29
CA ASP A 99 12.88 1.63 10.73
C ASP A 99 12.21 2.35 9.54
N ILE A 100 12.90 3.37 9.01
CA ILE A 100 12.53 3.99 7.75
C ILE A 100 13.75 4.20 6.87
N ASP A 101 13.93 3.28 5.94
CA ASP A 101 14.82 3.41 4.79
C ASP A 101 14.01 3.22 3.49
N LEU A 102 14.67 3.31 2.34
CA LEU A 102 13.99 3.17 1.06
C LEU A 102 13.28 1.81 0.91
N ASN A 103 13.94 0.72 1.32
CA ASN A 103 13.40 -0.63 1.17
C ASN A 103 12.22 -0.85 2.13
N SER A 104 12.34 -0.41 3.38
CA SER A 104 11.26 -0.56 4.35
C SER A 104 10.07 0.32 4.01
N PHE A 105 10.30 1.54 3.51
CA PHE A 105 9.25 2.42 3.00
C PHE A 105 8.53 1.84 1.77
N ILE A 106 9.26 1.37 0.75
CA ILE A 106 8.66 0.73 -0.43
C ILE A 106 7.84 -0.49 -0.02
N SER A 107 8.40 -1.35 0.83
CA SER A 107 7.71 -2.54 1.32
C SER A 107 6.43 -2.20 2.09
N TRP A 108 6.45 -1.13 2.88
CA TRP A 108 5.25 -0.64 3.58
C TRP A 108 4.23 -0.07 2.59
N PHE A 109 4.68 0.73 1.63
CA PHE A 109 3.84 1.38 0.65
C PHE A 109 3.10 0.37 -0.23
N GLU A 110 3.78 -0.68 -0.70
CA GLU A 110 3.16 -1.75 -1.47
C GLU A 110 2.11 -2.51 -0.66
N ALA A 111 2.41 -2.83 0.60
CA ALA A 111 1.47 -3.47 1.51
C ALA A 111 0.22 -2.60 1.73
N ARG A 112 0.42 -1.29 1.97
CA ARG A 112 -0.63 -0.28 2.14
C ARG A 112 -1.54 -0.18 0.91
N MET A 113 -0.98 -0.13 -0.29
CA MET A 113 -1.75 -0.02 -1.54
C MET A 113 -2.56 -1.30 -1.80
N LYS A 114 -1.94 -2.46 -1.61
CA LYS A 114 -2.59 -3.76 -1.74
C LYS A 114 -3.76 -3.92 -0.76
N ALA A 115 -3.58 -3.49 0.49
CA ALA A 115 -4.63 -3.55 1.52
C ALA A 115 -5.85 -2.67 1.17
N SER A 116 -5.65 -1.56 0.43
CA SER A 116 -6.76 -0.70 -0.03
C SER A 116 -7.34 -1.06 -1.38
N SER A 117 -7.00 -2.21 -1.96
CA SER A 117 -7.46 -2.60 -3.30
C SER A 117 -7.18 -1.49 -4.33
N ILE A 118 -5.99 -0.90 -4.22
CA ILE A 118 -5.41 0.03 -5.18
C ILE A 118 -4.41 -0.78 -6.00
N GLU A 119 -4.56 -0.74 -7.33
CA GLU A 119 -3.68 -1.45 -8.24
C GLU A 119 -2.36 -0.69 -8.36
N ILE A 120 -1.25 -1.41 -8.16
CA ILE A 120 0.09 -0.88 -8.33
C ILE A 120 0.88 -1.73 -9.31
N ASN A 121 1.62 -1.07 -10.18
CA ASN A 121 2.62 -1.68 -11.03
C ASN A 121 3.97 -1.07 -10.69
N HIS A 122 4.85 -1.87 -10.08
CA HIS A 122 6.20 -1.49 -9.71
C HIS A 122 7.19 -2.19 -10.65
N ASN A 123 7.83 -1.40 -11.52
CA ASN A 123 8.85 -1.87 -12.45
C ASN A 123 10.23 -1.39 -12.03
N ILE A 124 11.20 -2.30 -12.04
CA ILE A 124 12.60 -2.01 -11.72
C ILE A 124 13.43 -2.27 -12.97
N LYS A 125 14.21 -1.26 -13.41
CA LYS A 125 15.16 -1.36 -14.54
C LYS A 125 16.52 -0.83 -14.08
N GLY A 126 17.43 -1.75 -13.73
CA GLY A 126 18.69 -1.36 -13.09
C GLY A 126 18.41 -0.78 -11.70
N SER A 127 18.89 0.43 -11.43
CA SER A 127 18.58 1.21 -10.22
C SER A 127 17.36 2.11 -10.37
N ASN A 128 16.67 2.10 -11.52
CA ASN A 128 15.51 2.96 -11.74
C ASN A 128 14.21 2.26 -11.36
N HIS A 129 13.50 2.85 -10.42
CA HIS A 129 12.18 2.41 -9.97
C HIS A 129 11.09 3.23 -10.65
N THR A 130 10.03 2.57 -11.10
CA THR A 130 8.85 3.21 -11.67
C THR A 130 7.60 2.59 -11.06
N PHE A 131 6.83 3.42 -10.37
CA PHE A 131 5.52 3.05 -9.84
C PHE A 131 4.42 3.66 -10.69
N ILE A 132 3.39 2.88 -10.95
CA ILE A 132 2.13 3.32 -11.54
C ILE A 132 1.00 2.86 -10.62
N ILE A 133 0.24 3.80 -10.09
CA ILE A 133 -0.85 3.59 -9.16
C ILE A 133 -2.14 3.94 -9.88
N LYS A 134 -3.10 3.00 -9.94
CA LYS A 134 -4.44 3.23 -10.46
C LYS A 134 -5.43 3.21 -9.31
N HIS A 135 -6.14 4.32 -9.10
CA HIS A 135 -6.98 4.52 -7.91
C HIS A 135 -8.40 5.03 -8.20
N ASP A 136 -8.62 5.79 -9.28
CA ASP A 136 -9.93 6.35 -9.66
C ASP A 136 -10.61 7.18 -8.54
N LEU A 137 -9.82 7.97 -7.79
CA LEU A 137 -10.28 8.75 -6.62
C LEU A 137 -10.32 10.28 -6.84
N GLY A 138 -10.03 10.75 -8.05
CA GLY A 138 -10.05 12.18 -8.40
C GLY A 138 -8.66 12.84 -8.34
N GLU A 139 -8.51 13.96 -9.06
CA GLU A 139 -7.22 14.69 -9.17
C GLU A 139 -6.74 15.22 -7.82
N ASN A 140 -7.66 15.62 -6.94
CA ASN A 140 -7.38 16.11 -5.61
C ASN A 140 -6.76 15.03 -4.70
N TRP A 141 -7.21 13.78 -4.82
CA TRP A 141 -6.60 12.65 -4.14
C TRP A 141 -5.18 12.39 -4.66
N SER A 142 -4.99 12.53 -5.98
CA SER A 142 -3.68 12.41 -6.63
C SER A 142 -2.70 13.48 -6.15
N LEU A 143 -3.16 14.74 -6.07
CA LEU A 143 -2.37 15.87 -5.57
C LEU A 143 -1.92 15.65 -4.13
N TYR A 144 -2.81 15.17 -3.25
CA TYR A 144 -2.46 14.84 -1.87
C TYR A 144 -1.37 13.78 -1.80
N HIS A 145 -1.56 12.63 -2.46
CA HIS A 145 -0.61 11.53 -2.40
C HIS A 145 0.72 11.88 -3.06
N LYS A 146 0.70 12.59 -4.20
CA LYS A 146 1.91 13.13 -4.83
C LYS A 146 2.68 14.02 -3.84
N THR A 147 1.99 14.92 -3.15
CA THR A 147 2.63 15.88 -2.24
C THR A 147 3.22 15.19 -1.03
N VAL A 148 2.48 14.26 -0.41
CA VAL A 148 2.98 13.47 0.73
C VAL A 148 4.17 12.60 0.33
N LEU A 149 4.09 11.90 -0.80
CA LEU A 149 5.21 11.07 -1.28
C LEU A 149 6.44 11.93 -1.59
N ASP A 150 6.27 13.05 -2.29
CA ASP A 150 7.35 13.99 -2.58
C ASP A 150 8.05 14.50 -1.31
N LEU A 151 7.27 14.83 -0.26
CA LEU A 151 7.81 15.22 1.03
C LEU A 151 8.59 14.09 1.72
N ILE A 152 8.07 12.86 1.71
CA ILE A 152 8.77 11.70 2.29
C ILE A 152 10.08 11.44 1.55
N PHE A 153 10.05 11.38 0.21
CA PHE A 153 11.24 11.11 -0.59
C PHE A 153 12.32 12.18 -0.37
N ARG A 154 11.96 13.46 -0.37
CA ARG A 154 12.93 14.55 -0.22
C ARG A 154 13.44 14.72 1.21
N GLU A 155 12.57 14.65 2.21
CA GLU A 155 12.92 15.06 3.58
C GLU A 155 13.28 13.89 4.49
N VAL A 156 12.83 12.67 4.17
CA VAL A 156 13.11 11.47 4.98
C VAL A 156 14.12 10.57 4.27
N LEU A 157 13.94 10.35 2.97
CA LEU A 157 14.76 9.40 2.21
C LEU A 157 15.93 10.06 1.46
N ASP A 158 16.04 11.39 1.52
CA ASP A 158 17.04 12.20 0.79
C ASP A 158 17.16 11.82 -0.70
N LYS A 159 16.02 11.60 -1.35
CA LYS A 159 15.91 11.18 -2.75
C LYS A 159 15.06 12.12 -3.57
N LYS A 160 15.52 12.35 -4.80
CA LYS A 160 14.72 13.01 -5.83
C LYS A 160 13.76 12.01 -6.45
N VAL A 161 12.56 12.48 -6.73
CA VAL A 161 11.49 11.69 -7.32
C VAL A 161 10.72 12.56 -8.31
N ASP A 162 10.49 12.02 -9.50
CA ASP A 162 9.69 12.66 -10.53
C ASP A 162 8.29 12.11 -10.50
N PHE A 163 7.29 12.98 -10.52
CA PHE A 163 5.88 12.61 -10.51
C PHE A 163 5.17 13.04 -11.79
N ASP A 164 4.21 12.22 -12.21
CA ASP A 164 3.16 12.59 -13.15
C ASP A 164 1.83 12.02 -12.62
N PHE A 165 0.75 12.78 -12.71
CA PHE A 165 -0.54 12.37 -12.16
C PHE A 165 -1.72 12.98 -12.90
N ASN A 166 -2.86 12.32 -12.79
CA ASN A 166 -4.15 12.78 -13.29
C ASN A 166 -5.27 12.31 -12.35
N THR A 167 -6.52 12.41 -12.80
CA THR A 167 -7.72 12.06 -12.01
C THR A 167 -7.78 10.60 -11.53
N GLY A 168 -7.20 9.66 -12.29
CA GLY A 168 -7.30 8.23 -12.00
C GLY A 168 -5.98 7.53 -11.67
N MET A 169 -4.86 8.18 -11.97
CA MET A 169 -3.53 7.58 -11.86
C MET A 169 -2.48 8.53 -11.29
N ILE A 170 -1.53 7.94 -10.56
CA ILE A 170 -0.27 8.57 -10.15
C ILE A 170 0.86 7.69 -10.67
N SER A 171 1.87 8.29 -11.29
CA SER A 171 3.14 7.63 -11.56
C SER A 171 4.27 8.39 -10.88
N PHE A 172 5.25 7.65 -10.37
CA PHE A 172 6.45 8.27 -9.83
C PHE A 172 7.69 7.42 -10.10
N ARG A 173 8.83 8.10 -10.26
CA ARG A 173 10.10 7.50 -10.66
C ARG A 173 11.24 8.07 -9.84
N PHE A 174 12.16 7.21 -9.43
CA PHE A 174 13.38 7.60 -8.71
C PHE A 174 14.48 6.58 -9.00
N THR A 175 15.70 6.93 -8.60
CA THR A 175 16.88 6.08 -8.72
C THR A 175 17.39 5.71 -7.33
N ASP A 176 17.71 4.43 -7.15
CA ASP A 176 18.34 3.86 -5.96
C ASP A 176 19.79 4.31 -5.78
#